data_AF-A0A3C0P1A3-F1
#
_entry.id   AF-A0A3C0P1A3-F1
#
_cell.length_a   1.000
_cell.length_b   1.000
_cell.length_c   1.000
_cell.angle_alpha   90.00
_cell.angle_beta   90.00
_cell.angle_gamma   90.00
#
_symmetry.space_group_name_H-M   'P 1'
#
loop_
_entity.id
_entity.type
_entity.pdbx_description
1 polymer ?
#
loop_
_entity_poly.entity_id
_entity_poly.type
_entity_poly.pdbx_seq_one_letter_code
_entity_poly.pdbx_strand_id
1 'polypeptide(L)'
;MTEWRVWTMNRINILGYSLDYMSVENAMNTILEYIKNDHLNTIGLITRNSFLRCSEKEWWVQYMMTLDLGIIGESDILAAAGIDRGQVFDDVEENRYLDRFFWQMIRLDQGFYILEDEQETGEMLASYLKNNYPGIRILGVSGASGKENSSPDKIINHINSVFPDVIISGLKGDLQDRFILRHQNKILGKLWLNLGESPELQKAVGIRRGWLQERKIRKSFRQILNKKI
;
A
#
# COMPACT_ATOMS: atom_id res chain seq x y z
N MET A 1 10.77 4.84 -33.51
CA MET A 1 11.70 4.22 -32.55
C MET A 1 11.28 4.68 -31.18
N THR A 2 10.56 3.85 -30.45
CA THR A 2 10.19 4.10 -29.05
C THR A 2 11.43 3.82 -28.21
N GLU A 3 12.05 4.86 -27.68
CA GLU A 3 13.07 4.70 -26.63
C GLU A 3 12.43 3.99 -25.45
N TRP A 4 12.95 2.81 -25.10
CA TRP A 4 12.62 2.15 -23.85
C TRP A 4 13.18 3.04 -22.72
N ARG A 5 12.31 3.79 -22.04
CA ARG A 5 12.68 4.43 -20.77
C ARG A 5 12.90 3.30 -19.78
N VAL A 6 14.17 2.94 -19.56
CA VAL A 6 14.54 2.04 -18.47
C VAL A 6 14.30 2.83 -17.18
N TRP A 7 13.16 2.60 -16.53
CA TRP A 7 12.92 3.09 -15.18
C TRP A 7 14.05 2.55 -14.29
N THR A 8 14.87 3.43 -13.72
CA THR A 8 15.99 3.01 -12.88
C THR A 8 15.43 2.41 -11.59
N MET A 9 15.40 1.08 -11.55
CA MET A 9 15.08 0.28 -10.37
C MET A 9 16.39 0.04 -9.61
N ASN A 10 16.48 0.52 -8.38
CA ASN A 10 17.61 0.24 -7.51
C ASN A 10 17.24 -0.87 -6.53
N ARG A 11 18.25 -1.52 -5.94
CA ARG A 11 18.05 -2.58 -4.94
C ARG A 11 18.71 -2.23 -3.62
N ILE A 12 18.00 -2.52 -2.54
CA ILE A 12 18.54 -2.56 -1.18
C ILE A 12 18.41 -3.96 -0.60
N ASN A 13 19.31 -4.31 0.32
CA ASN A 13 19.19 -5.53 1.11
C ASN A 13 18.81 -5.17 2.54
N ILE A 14 17.70 -5.72 3.02
CA ILE A 14 17.23 -5.56 4.39
C ILE A 14 16.85 -6.93 4.94
N LEU A 15 17.48 -7.36 6.04
CA LEU A 15 17.21 -8.65 6.69
C LEU A 15 17.40 -9.89 5.80
N GLY A 16 18.29 -9.79 4.80
CA GLY A 16 18.51 -10.84 3.80
C GLY A 16 17.51 -10.80 2.63
N TYR A 17 16.59 -9.84 2.61
CA TYR A 17 15.63 -9.64 1.53
C TYR A 17 16.12 -8.55 0.58
N SER A 18 16.20 -8.87 -0.71
CA SER A 18 16.44 -7.88 -1.75
C SER A 18 15.13 -7.18 -2.07
N LEU A 19 15.09 -5.87 -1.89
CA LEU A 19 13.94 -5.04 -2.20
C LEU A 19 14.31 -4.06 -3.30
N ASP A 20 13.47 -4.03 -4.32
CA ASP A 20 13.53 -3.00 -5.34
C ASP A 20 12.96 -1.69 -4.76
N TYR A 21 13.56 -0.56 -5.12
CA TYR A 21 13.06 0.77 -4.81
C TYR A 21 13.33 1.73 -5.97
N MET A 22 12.52 2.77 -6.07
CA MET A 22 12.60 3.77 -7.13
C MET A 22 12.16 5.15 -6.63
N SER A 23 12.44 6.19 -7.41
CA SER A 23 11.95 7.54 -7.11
C SER A 23 10.42 7.62 -7.24
N VAL A 24 9.82 8.63 -6.62
CA VAL A 24 8.37 8.89 -6.76
C VAL A 24 7.99 9.10 -8.23
N GLU A 25 8.84 9.77 -9.01
CA GLU A 25 8.60 9.95 -10.45
C GLU A 25 8.54 8.63 -11.20
N ASN A 26 9.51 7.74 -11.00
CA ASN A 26 9.52 6.42 -11.64
C ASN A 26 8.30 5.59 -11.20
N ALA A 27 7.96 5.61 -9.92
CA ALA A 27 6.78 4.91 -9.42
C ALA A 27 5.49 5.42 -10.06
N MET A 28 5.32 6.73 -10.19
CA MET A 28 4.16 7.30 -10.86
C MET A 28 4.09 6.89 -12.32
N ASN A 29 5.21 6.87 -13.04
CA ASN A 29 5.21 6.45 -14.43
C ASN A 29 4.86 4.98 -14.61
N THR A 30 5.37 4.09 -13.75
CA THR A 30 4.96 2.67 -13.71
C THR A 30 3.45 2.53 -13.48
N ILE A 31 2.90 3.31 -12.54
CA ILE A 31 1.45 3.28 -12.24
C ILE A 31 0.62 3.78 -13.43
N LEU A 32 1.12 4.76 -14.19
CA LEU A 32 0.46 5.20 -15.42
C LEU A 32 0.45 4.12 -16.52
N GLU A 33 1.41 3.19 -16.51
CA GLU A 33 1.38 2.02 -17.39
C GLU A 33 0.35 0.98 -16.88
N TYR A 34 0.26 0.78 -15.57
CA TYR A 34 -0.73 -0.12 -14.95
C TYR A 34 -2.17 0.31 -15.25
N ILE A 35 -2.48 1.60 -15.13
CA ILE A 35 -3.81 2.15 -15.47
C ILE A 35 -4.23 1.84 -16.92
N LYS A 36 -3.27 1.70 -17.84
CA LYS A 36 -3.55 1.49 -19.27
C LYS A 36 -3.75 0.02 -19.65
N ASN A 37 -3.38 -0.92 -18.79
CA ASN A 37 -3.47 -2.35 -19.10
C ASN A 37 -4.81 -2.95 -18.62
N ASP A 38 -5.06 -4.24 -18.89
CA ASP A 38 -6.34 -4.92 -18.62
C ASP A 38 -6.31 -5.92 -17.47
N HIS A 39 -5.34 -5.84 -16.56
CA HIS A 39 -5.33 -6.66 -15.35
C HIS A 39 -5.18 -5.81 -14.10
N LEU A 40 -5.53 -6.39 -12.96
CA LEU A 40 -5.37 -5.74 -11.67
C LEU A 40 -3.89 -5.77 -11.27
N ASN A 41 -3.27 -4.61 -11.13
CA ASN A 41 -1.93 -4.50 -10.57
C ASN A 41 -1.96 -4.17 -9.07
N THR A 42 -1.11 -4.83 -8.32
CA THR A 42 -0.98 -4.72 -6.86
C THR A 42 0.17 -3.80 -6.48
N ILE A 43 -0.14 -2.81 -5.65
CA ILE A 43 0.82 -1.85 -5.12
C ILE A 43 0.81 -1.98 -3.60
N GLY A 44 1.96 -2.19 -2.97
CA GLY A 44 2.04 -2.35 -1.51
C GLY A 44 3.00 -1.38 -0.86
N LEU A 45 2.54 -0.70 0.20
CA LEU A 45 3.38 0.08 1.09
C LEU A 45 4.17 -0.83 2.04
N ILE A 46 5.49 -0.81 1.90
CA ILE A 46 6.45 -1.53 2.74
C ILE A 46 6.79 -0.67 3.95
N THR A 47 6.40 -1.14 5.13
CA THR A 47 6.62 -0.48 6.43
C THR A 47 7.50 -1.35 7.32
N ARG A 48 8.01 -0.83 8.43
CA ARG A 48 8.74 -1.61 9.45
C ARG A 48 7.92 -2.81 9.91
N ASN A 49 6.59 -2.64 10.01
CA ASN A 49 5.70 -3.72 10.40
C ASN A 49 5.65 -4.85 9.36
N SER A 50 5.82 -4.55 8.07
CA SER A 50 5.98 -5.56 7.01
C SER A 50 7.16 -6.49 7.34
N PHE A 51 8.29 -5.94 7.80
CA PHE A 51 9.46 -6.75 8.21
C PHE A 51 9.27 -7.49 9.53
N LEU A 52 8.57 -6.90 10.51
CA LEU A 52 8.20 -7.61 11.73
C LEU A 52 7.39 -8.88 11.38
N ARG A 53 6.44 -8.76 10.45
CA ARG A 53 5.63 -9.88 9.96
C ARG A 53 6.46 -10.91 9.19
N CYS A 54 7.39 -10.49 8.32
CA CYS A 54 8.35 -11.40 7.67
C CYS A 54 9.17 -12.22 8.66
N SER A 55 9.46 -11.68 9.85
CA SER A 55 10.22 -12.40 10.87
C SER A 55 9.40 -13.45 11.63
N GLU A 56 8.07 -13.29 11.64
CA GLU A 56 7.14 -14.17 12.33
C GLU A 56 6.56 -15.25 11.40
N LYS A 57 6.41 -14.95 10.10
CA LYS A 57 5.75 -15.81 9.12
C LYS A 57 6.46 -15.79 7.76
N GLU A 58 6.99 -16.95 7.33
CA GLU A 58 7.75 -17.09 6.08
C GLU A 58 6.93 -16.72 4.82
N TRP A 59 5.62 -17.00 4.81
CA TRP A 59 4.77 -16.72 3.65
C TRP A 59 4.61 -15.22 3.37
N TRP A 60 4.87 -14.33 4.35
CA TRP A 60 4.78 -12.88 4.15
C TRP A 60 5.84 -12.36 3.18
N VAL A 61 7.01 -13.01 3.13
CA VAL A 61 8.05 -12.71 2.14
C VAL A 61 7.55 -13.03 0.75
N GLN A 62 6.85 -14.17 0.59
CA GLN A 62 6.28 -14.56 -0.69
C GLN A 62 5.22 -13.55 -1.13
N TYR A 63 4.38 -13.07 -0.22
CA TYR A 63 3.42 -12.01 -0.54
C TYR A 63 4.10 -10.72 -1.02
N MET A 64 5.12 -10.22 -0.30
CA MET A 64 5.86 -9.03 -0.72
C MET A 64 6.47 -9.19 -2.12
N MET A 65 6.93 -10.40 -2.47
CA MET A 65 7.47 -10.71 -3.80
C MET A 65 6.41 -10.82 -4.91
N THR A 66 5.13 -10.94 -4.56
CA THR A 66 4.02 -10.98 -5.54
C THR A 66 3.46 -9.62 -5.88
N LEU A 67 3.88 -8.56 -5.18
CA LEU A 67 3.46 -7.20 -5.50
C LEU A 67 4.02 -6.77 -6.85
N ASP A 68 3.18 -6.19 -7.71
CA ASP A 68 3.65 -5.58 -8.96
C ASP A 68 4.48 -4.32 -8.70
N LEU A 69 4.25 -3.64 -7.58
CA LEU A 69 5.06 -2.52 -7.12
C LEU A 69 5.11 -2.43 -5.60
N GLY A 70 6.31 -2.57 -5.03
CA GLY A 70 6.59 -2.28 -3.62
C GLY A 70 7.06 -0.84 -3.44
N ILE A 71 6.43 -0.10 -2.53
CA ILE A 71 6.80 1.29 -2.20
C ILE A 71 7.28 1.36 -0.77
N ILE A 72 8.48 1.88 -0.55
CA ILE A 72 9.00 2.06 0.80
C ILE A 72 8.25 3.23 1.45
N GLY A 73 7.51 2.95 2.52
CA GLY A 73 6.67 3.92 3.21
C GLY A 73 7.29 4.53 4.46
N GLU A 74 8.49 4.10 4.87
CA GLU A 74 9.15 4.63 6.06
C GLU A 74 10.66 4.79 5.84
N SER A 75 11.19 5.98 6.08
CA SER A 75 12.61 6.32 5.85
C SER A 75 13.58 5.52 6.73
N ASP A 76 13.14 5.06 7.92
CA ASP A 76 13.88 4.14 8.78
C ASP A 76 14.29 2.84 8.05
N ILE A 77 13.55 2.42 7.01
CA ILE A 77 13.88 1.24 6.16
C ILE A 77 15.05 1.57 5.24
N LEU A 78 15.01 2.72 4.57
CA LEU A 78 16.11 3.19 3.70
C LEU A 78 17.39 3.38 4.52
N ALA A 79 17.27 3.99 5.70
CA ALA A 79 18.40 4.20 6.60
C ALA A 79 19.05 2.88 7.04
N ALA A 80 18.25 1.83 7.26
CA ALA A 80 18.76 0.49 7.57
C ALA A 80 19.57 -0.14 6.43
N ALA A 81 19.36 0.32 5.19
CA ALA A 81 20.13 -0.06 4.01
C ALA A 81 21.29 0.92 3.69
N GLY A 82 21.57 1.88 4.57
CA GLY A 82 22.63 2.88 4.38
C GLY A 82 22.23 4.07 3.50
N ILE A 83 20.93 4.27 3.25
CA ILE A 83 20.39 5.42 2.52
C ILE A 83 19.69 6.34 3.53
N ASP A 84 20.38 7.37 4.00
CA ASP A 84 19.90 8.30 5.04
C ASP A 84 19.77 9.75 4.56
N ARG A 85 19.88 9.98 3.24
CA ARG A 85 19.81 11.30 2.60
C ARG A 85 19.52 11.19 1.10
N GLY A 86 19.09 12.31 0.51
CA GLY A 86 18.87 12.48 -0.92
C GLY A 86 17.42 12.27 -1.32
N GLN A 87 17.10 12.54 -2.58
CA GLN A 87 15.73 12.69 -3.07
C GLN A 87 14.76 11.58 -2.64
N VAL A 88 15.16 10.30 -2.76
CA VAL A 88 14.29 9.18 -2.39
C VAL A 88 14.05 9.09 -0.89
N PHE A 89 15.06 9.42 -0.09
CA PHE A 89 14.90 9.47 1.37
C PHE A 89 13.93 10.59 1.76
N ASP A 90 14.12 11.79 1.23
CA ASP A 90 13.29 12.96 1.50
C ASP A 90 11.84 12.73 1.03
N ASP A 91 11.66 12.13 -0.14
CA ASP A 91 10.34 11.79 -0.69
C ASP A 91 9.57 10.82 0.22
N VAL A 92 10.25 9.84 0.82
CA VAL A 92 9.65 8.88 1.76
C VAL A 92 9.38 9.54 3.11
N GLU A 93 10.29 10.37 3.62
CA GLU A 93 10.10 11.09 4.89
C GLU A 93 8.91 12.05 4.84
N GLU A 94 8.69 12.69 3.69
CA GLU A 94 7.58 13.61 3.45
C GLU A 94 6.31 12.94 2.91
N ASN A 95 6.25 11.60 2.85
CA ASN A 95 5.11 10.82 2.31
C ASN A 95 4.68 11.22 0.88
N ARG A 96 5.58 11.79 0.08
CA ARG A 96 5.25 12.36 -1.25
C ARG A 96 4.67 11.35 -2.23
N TYR A 97 4.96 10.06 -2.05
CA TYR A 97 4.39 9.02 -2.89
C TYR A 97 2.85 9.01 -2.84
N LEU A 98 2.26 9.01 -1.64
CA LEU A 98 0.80 8.92 -1.48
C LEU A 98 0.11 10.17 -2.01
N ASP A 99 0.64 11.34 -1.68
CA ASP A 99 0.14 12.62 -2.21
C ASP A 99 0.13 12.62 -3.74
N ARG A 100 1.27 12.26 -4.34
CA ARG A 100 1.42 12.22 -5.80
C ARG A 100 0.49 11.19 -6.44
N PHE A 101 0.32 10.03 -5.80
CA PHE A 101 -0.61 9.00 -6.25
C PHE A 101 -2.05 9.53 -6.32
N PHE A 102 -2.58 10.06 -5.22
CA PHE A 102 -3.97 10.53 -5.16
C PHE A 102 -4.21 11.68 -6.15
N TRP A 103 -3.34 12.68 -6.19
CA TRP A 103 -3.46 13.78 -7.15
C TRP A 103 -3.37 13.33 -8.60
N GLN A 104 -2.54 12.33 -8.89
CA GLN A 104 -2.44 11.77 -10.24
C GLN A 104 -3.72 11.05 -10.64
N MET A 105 -4.29 10.24 -9.75
CA MET A 105 -5.54 9.51 -10.01
C MET A 105 -6.73 10.47 -10.17
N ILE A 106 -6.79 11.55 -9.37
CA ILE A 106 -7.80 12.61 -9.52
C ILE A 106 -7.71 13.27 -10.90
N ARG A 107 -6.48 13.60 -11.35
CA ARG A 107 -6.25 14.19 -12.67
C ARG A 107 -6.71 13.28 -13.81
N LEU A 108 -6.64 11.97 -13.60
CA LEU A 108 -7.08 10.94 -14.55
C LEU A 108 -8.56 10.57 -14.39
N ASP A 109 -9.29 11.26 -13.52
CA ASP A 109 -10.70 11.02 -13.21
C ASP A 109 -10.99 9.56 -12.78
N GLN A 110 -10.06 8.96 -12.03
CA GLN A 110 -10.17 7.58 -11.58
C GLN A 110 -11.10 7.47 -10.36
N GLY A 111 -11.95 6.44 -10.37
CA GLY A 111 -12.86 6.10 -9.29
C GLY A 111 -12.22 5.17 -8.26
N PHE A 112 -12.47 5.46 -6.98
CA PHE A 112 -11.90 4.74 -5.85
C PHE A 112 -12.94 3.91 -5.11
N TYR A 113 -12.57 2.70 -4.71
CA TYR A 113 -13.28 1.88 -3.75
C TYR A 113 -12.44 1.68 -2.49
N ILE A 114 -13.04 1.74 -1.31
CA ILE A 114 -12.34 1.51 -0.03
C ILE A 114 -12.82 0.19 0.59
N LEU A 115 -11.87 -0.69 0.86
CA LEU A 115 -12.09 -1.95 1.56
C LEU A 115 -11.30 -1.98 2.87
N GLU A 116 -12.02 -1.95 3.98
CA GLU A 116 -11.48 -2.00 5.35
C GLU A 116 -12.03 -3.21 6.10
N ASP A 117 -11.46 -3.53 7.27
CA ASP A 117 -12.03 -4.59 8.11
C ASP A 117 -13.42 -4.22 8.61
N GLU A 118 -13.57 -2.96 9.05
CA GLU A 118 -14.78 -2.40 9.64
C GLU A 118 -15.30 -1.26 8.77
N GLN A 119 -16.63 -1.21 8.58
CA GLN A 119 -17.29 -0.19 7.76
C GLN A 119 -16.95 1.23 8.23
N GLU A 120 -17.01 1.46 9.54
CA GLU A 120 -16.71 2.76 10.17
C GLU A 120 -15.29 3.23 9.88
N THR A 121 -14.30 2.32 9.91
CA THR A 121 -12.91 2.65 9.56
C THR A 121 -12.79 3.08 8.10
N GLY A 122 -13.50 2.39 7.19
CA GLY A 122 -13.56 2.77 5.78
C GLY A 122 -14.19 4.13 5.55
N GLU A 123 -15.24 4.48 6.29
CA GLU A 123 -15.93 5.77 6.19
C GLU A 123 -15.08 6.92 6.73
N MET A 124 -14.31 6.69 7.80
CA MET A 124 -13.31 7.63 8.28
C MET A 124 -12.22 7.87 7.24
N LEU A 125 -11.70 6.82 6.60
CA LEU A 125 -10.71 6.94 5.53
C LEU A 125 -11.28 7.73 4.34
N ALA A 126 -12.50 7.40 3.91
CA ALA A 126 -13.17 8.12 2.83
C ALA A 126 -13.31 9.61 3.15
N SER A 127 -13.67 9.95 4.38
CA SER A 127 -13.82 11.33 4.85
C SER A 127 -12.48 12.07 4.86
N TYR A 128 -11.44 11.43 5.38
CA TYR A 128 -10.08 11.97 5.35
C TYR A 128 -9.63 12.24 3.91
N LEU A 129 -9.80 11.29 3.00
CA LEU A 129 -9.36 11.45 1.61
C LEU A 129 -10.13 12.58 0.91
N LYS A 130 -11.45 12.68 1.11
CA LYS A 130 -12.26 13.77 0.55
C LYS A 130 -11.84 15.16 1.06
N ASN A 131 -11.43 15.25 2.33
CA ASN A 131 -11.01 16.51 2.93
C ASN A 131 -9.61 16.95 2.46
N ASN A 132 -8.68 16.01 2.28
CA ASN A 132 -7.29 16.32 1.91
C ASN A 132 -7.06 16.37 0.40
N TYR A 133 -7.88 15.65 -0.37
CA TYR A 133 -7.78 15.57 -1.83
C TYR A 133 -9.09 15.97 -2.51
N PRO A 134 -9.46 17.26 -2.51
CA PRO A 134 -10.60 17.78 -3.26
C PRO A 134 -10.66 17.25 -4.70
N GLY A 135 -11.80 16.69 -5.09
CA GLY A 135 -11.99 16.07 -6.40
C GLY A 135 -11.82 14.55 -6.43
N ILE A 136 -11.39 13.93 -5.33
CA ILE A 136 -11.36 12.46 -5.23
C ILE A 136 -12.77 11.86 -5.35
N ARG A 137 -12.91 10.86 -6.23
CA ARG A 137 -14.18 10.17 -6.50
C ARG A 137 -14.24 8.84 -5.75
N ILE A 138 -14.78 8.85 -4.53
CA ILE A 138 -15.08 7.62 -3.80
C ILE A 138 -16.41 7.04 -4.29
N LEU A 139 -16.35 5.88 -4.96
CA LEU A 139 -17.50 5.17 -5.54
C LEU A 139 -18.17 4.21 -4.55
N GLY A 140 -17.43 3.73 -3.55
CA GLY A 140 -17.95 2.80 -2.56
C GLY A 140 -17.01 2.57 -1.39
N VAL A 141 -17.57 2.11 -0.27
CA VAL A 141 -16.87 1.76 0.96
C VAL A 141 -17.48 0.47 1.50
N SER A 142 -16.65 -0.49 1.92
CA SER A 142 -17.12 -1.71 2.59
C SER A 142 -16.21 -2.16 3.73
N GLY A 143 -16.84 -2.62 4.81
CA GLY A 143 -16.22 -3.40 5.87
C GLY A 143 -16.28 -4.90 5.61
N ALA A 144 -15.14 -5.58 5.51
CA ALA A 144 -15.06 -7.02 5.23
C ALA A 144 -15.59 -7.91 6.36
N SER A 145 -15.63 -7.43 7.61
CA SER A 145 -16.14 -8.17 8.76
C SER A 145 -17.68 -8.12 8.92
N GLY A 146 -18.36 -7.30 8.13
CA GLY A 146 -19.82 -7.14 8.20
C GLY A 146 -20.60 -8.39 7.80
N LYS A 147 -21.81 -8.58 8.36
CA LYS A 147 -22.70 -9.72 8.03
C LYS A 147 -23.02 -9.81 6.53
N GLU A 148 -23.10 -8.68 5.84
CA GLU A 148 -23.34 -8.60 4.39
C GLU A 148 -22.13 -9.09 3.58
N ASN A 149 -20.92 -9.02 4.14
CA ASN A 149 -19.66 -9.43 3.54
C ASN A 149 -19.16 -10.78 4.09
N SER A 150 -20.11 -11.66 4.46
CA SER A 150 -19.83 -12.97 5.07
C SER A 150 -18.98 -13.94 4.24
N SER A 151 -18.68 -13.62 2.98
CA SER A 151 -17.80 -14.41 2.10
C SER A 151 -17.01 -13.53 1.13
N PRO A 152 -15.85 -14.01 0.64
CA PRO A 152 -15.04 -13.27 -0.34
C PRO A 152 -15.80 -12.91 -1.62
N ASP A 153 -16.64 -13.81 -2.15
CA ASP A 153 -17.39 -13.55 -3.39
C ASP A 153 -18.39 -12.38 -3.24
N LYS A 154 -18.97 -12.17 -2.04
CA LYS A 154 -19.85 -11.01 -1.82
C LYS A 154 -19.08 -9.69 -1.85
N ILE A 155 -17.90 -9.66 -1.21
CA ILE A 155 -17.00 -8.50 -1.23
C ILE A 155 -16.61 -8.17 -2.67
N ILE A 156 -16.23 -9.19 -3.47
CA ILE A 156 -15.86 -9.02 -4.88
C ILE A 156 -17.04 -8.48 -5.68
N ASN A 157 -18.25 -9.01 -5.48
CA ASN A 157 -19.44 -8.53 -6.18
C ASN A 157 -19.76 -7.07 -5.85
N HIS A 158 -19.61 -6.66 -4.59
CA HIS A 158 -19.79 -5.26 -4.19
C HIS A 158 -18.76 -4.34 -4.85
N ILE A 159 -17.48 -4.71 -4.83
CA ILE A 159 -16.41 -3.98 -5.52
C ILE A 159 -16.77 -3.85 -7.01
N ASN A 160 -17.06 -4.97 -7.68
CA ASN A 160 -17.32 -5.00 -9.11
C ASN A 160 -18.59 -4.24 -9.51
N SER A 161 -19.59 -4.14 -8.62
CA SER A 161 -20.87 -3.48 -8.90
C SER A 161 -20.74 -1.98 -9.19
N VAL A 162 -19.66 -1.34 -8.73
CA VAL A 162 -19.42 0.09 -8.90
C VAL A 162 -18.27 0.40 -9.87
N PHE A 163 -17.69 -0.63 -10.50
CA PHE A 163 -16.61 -0.52 -11.49
C PHE A 163 -15.48 0.45 -11.10
N PRO A 164 -14.79 0.23 -9.96
CA PRO A 164 -13.72 1.12 -9.54
C PRO A 164 -12.45 0.91 -10.37
N ASP A 165 -11.70 1.98 -10.56
CA ASP A 165 -10.38 1.90 -11.16
C ASP A 165 -9.32 1.53 -10.11
N VAL A 166 -9.46 2.07 -8.89
CA VAL A 166 -8.54 1.89 -7.78
C VAL A 166 -9.26 1.32 -6.57
N ILE A 167 -8.79 0.20 -6.04
CA ILE A 167 -9.21 -0.36 -4.76
C ILE A 167 -8.16 -0.01 -3.72
N ILE A 168 -8.55 0.76 -2.71
CA ILE A 168 -7.75 1.03 -1.51
C ILE A 168 -8.09 -0.03 -0.47
N SER A 169 -7.08 -0.79 -0.03
CA SER A 169 -7.26 -1.82 0.98
C SER A 169 -6.46 -1.51 2.23
N GLY A 170 -7.15 -1.53 3.39
CA GLY A 170 -6.57 -1.43 4.73
C GLY A 170 -6.88 -2.63 5.63
N LEU A 171 -7.33 -3.75 5.03
CA LEU A 171 -7.58 -5.00 5.73
C LEU A 171 -6.37 -5.40 6.59
N LYS A 172 -6.58 -5.79 7.85
CA LYS A 172 -5.47 -6.10 8.76
C LYS A 172 -5.03 -7.55 8.63
N GLY A 173 -3.71 -7.75 8.74
CA GLY A 173 -3.10 -9.07 8.87
C GLY A 173 -3.29 -9.97 7.66
N ASP A 174 -3.26 -11.28 7.90
CA ASP A 174 -3.23 -12.32 6.84
C ASP A 174 -4.46 -12.31 5.92
N LEU A 175 -5.54 -11.63 6.28
CA LEU A 175 -6.78 -11.58 5.51
C LEU A 175 -6.63 -10.78 4.22
N GLN A 176 -5.90 -9.67 4.26
CA GLN A 176 -5.68 -8.80 3.10
C GLN A 176 -4.95 -9.53 1.97
N ASP A 177 -3.84 -10.14 2.33
CA ASP A 177 -2.90 -10.72 1.38
C ASP A 177 -3.44 -12.02 0.80
N ARG A 178 -4.11 -12.83 1.63
CA ARG A 178 -4.78 -14.05 1.15
C ARG A 178 -5.97 -13.74 0.27
N PHE A 179 -6.67 -12.62 0.50
CA PHE A 179 -7.78 -12.22 -0.34
C PHE A 179 -7.29 -11.91 -1.75
N ILE A 180 -6.31 -11.01 -1.88
CA ILE A 180 -5.81 -10.62 -3.20
C ILE A 180 -5.11 -11.77 -3.92
N LEU A 181 -4.27 -12.55 -3.22
CA LEU A 181 -3.58 -13.72 -3.80
C LEU A 181 -4.55 -14.75 -4.39
N ARG A 182 -5.74 -14.90 -3.80
CA ARG A 182 -6.73 -15.91 -4.22
C ARG A 182 -7.77 -15.39 -5.20
N HIS A 183 -7.97 -14.08 -5.28
CA HIS A 183 -9.13 -13.50 -5.93
C HIS A 183 -8.84 -12.34 -6.89
N GLN A 184 -7.57 -11.97 -7.09
CA GLN A 184 -7.17 -10.90 -8.02
C GLN A 184 -7.80 -11.01 -9.41
N ASN A 185 -7.94 -12.22 -9.94
CA ASN A 185 -8.50 -12.47 -11.29
C ASN A 185 -10.02 -12.29 -11.37
N LYS A 186 -10.72 -12.10 -10.25
CA LYS A 186 -12.16 -11.86 -10.19
C LYS A 186 -12.52 -10.39 -9.95
N ILE A 187 -11.55 -9.55 -9.61
CA ILE A 187 -11.78 -8.15 -9.24
C ILE A 187 -11.66 -7.29 -10.50
N LEU A 188 -12.70 -6.52 -10.78
CA LEU A 188 -12.76 -5.57 -11.88
C LEU A 188 -12.22 -4.23 -11.40
N GLY A 189 -10.92 -4.02 -11.61
CA GLY A 189 -10.21 -2.78 -11.33
C GLY A 189 -8.82 -2.79 -11.96
N LYS A 190 -8.16 -1.63 -11.98
CA LYS A 190 -6.80 -1.48 -12.54
C LYS A 190 -5.74 -1.56 -11.45
N LEU A 191 -5.99 -0.96 -10.28
CA LEU A 191 -5.04 -0.90 -9.19
C LEU A 191 -5.64 -1.43 -7.89
N TRP A 192 -4.86 -2.24 -7.18
CA TRP A 192 -5.07 -2.58 -5.77
C TRP A 192 -3.97 -1.93 -4.93
N LEU A 193 -4.29 -0.85 -4.24
CA LEU A 193 -3.37 -0.16 -3.34
C LEU A 193 -3.53 -0.71 -1.92
N ASN A 194 -2.56 -1.52 -1.50
CA ASN A 194 -2.41 -1.93 -0.11
C ASN A 194 -1.65 -0.84 0.66
N LEU A 195 -2.37 -0.16 1.56
CA LEU A 195 -1.82 0.89 2.42
C LEU A 195 -0.99 0.34 3.59
N GLY A 196 -1.07 -0.97 3.81
CA GLY A 196 -0.47 -1.65 4.93
C GLY A 196 -0.83 -0.98 6.25
N GLU A 197 0.16 -0.95 7.15
CA GLU A 197 0.03 -0.29 8.43
C GLU A 197 0.68 1.10 8.45
N SER A 198 0.48 1.88 7.37
CA SER A 198 0.98 3.25 7.24
C SER A 198 0.61 4.09 8.48
N PRO A 199 1.59 4.65 9.22
CA PRO A 199 1.33 5.45 10.41
C PRO A 199 0.48 6.70 10.14
N GLU A 200 0.70 7.34 8.99
CA GLU A 200 -0.05 8.52 8.57
C GLU A 200 -1.53 8.21 8.37
N LEU A 201 -1.84 7.13 7.65
CA LEU A 201 -3.21 6.75 7.35
C LEU A 201 -3.90 6.13 8.57
N GLN A 202 -3.18 5.43 9.43
CA GLN A 202 -3.71 5.02 10.73
C GLN A 202 -4.12 6.21 11.59
N LYS A 203 -3.26 7.26 11.64
CA LYS A 203 -3.60 8.51 12.32
C LYS A 203 -4.83 9.17 11.70
N ALA A 204 -4.94 9.15 10.37
CA ALA A 204 -6.07 9.70 9.63
C ALA A 204 -7.41 9.01 9.94
N VAL A 205 -7.43 7.69 10.08
CA VAL A 205 -8.64 6.91 10.41
C VAL A 205 -8.90 6.79 11.92
N GLY A 206 -8.31 7.67 12.73
CA GLY A 206 -8.52 7.66 14.18
C GLY A 206 -7.84 6.51 14.92
N ILE A 207 -7.10 5.63 14.24
CA ILE A 207 -6.23 4.63 14.85
C ILE A 207 -4.99 5.35 15.40
N ARG A 208 -5.12 5.87 16.63
CA ARG A 208 -4.02 6.50 17.34
C ARG A 208 -3.05 5.44 17.85
N ARG A 209 -1.95 5.22 17.12
CA ARG A 209 -0.76 4.62 17.73
C ARG A 209 -0.22 5.56 18.80
N GLY A 210 -0.35 5.18 20.07
CA GLY A 210 0.32 5.91 21.13
C GLY A 210 1.83 5.93 20.90
N TRP A 211 2.52 7.00 21.32
CA TRP A 211 3.97 7.14 21.18
C TRP A 211 4.76 5.92 21.73
N LEU A 212 4.20 5.22 22.73
CA LEU A 212 4.74 3.97 23.27
C LEU A 212 4.71 2.82 22.26
N GLN A 213 3.62 2.68 21.51
CA GLN A 213 3.46 1.64 20.49
C GLN A 213 4.41 1.90 19.32
N GLU A 214 4.51 3.15 18.87
CA GLU A 214 5.45 3.56 17.83
C GLU A 214 6.90 3.29 18.22
N ARG A 215 7.27 3.66 19.47
CA ARG A 215 8.59 3.35 20.02
C ARG A 215 8.85 1.85 20.12
N LYS A 216 7.82 1.05 20.44
CA LYS A 216 7.92 -0.41 20.50
C LYS A 216 8.18 -0.99 19.11
N ILE A 217 7.44 -0.59 18.09
CA ILE A 217 7.64 -1.02 16.68
C ILE A 217 9.06 -0.67 16.24
N ARG A 218 9.50 0.58 16.46
CA ARG A 218 10.84 1.02 16.11
C ARG A 218 11.93 0.21 16.81
N LYS A 219 11.76 -0.06 18.11
CA LYS A 219 12.70 -0.87 18.89
C LYS A 219 12.74 -2.31 18.38
N SER A 220 11.58 -2.93 18.14
CA SER A 220 11.50 -4.29 17.60
C SER A 220 12.16 -4.39 16.23
N PHE A 221 11.90 -3.44 15.34
CA PHE A 221 12.53 -3.42 14.01
C PHE A 221 14.07 -3.37 14.11
N ARG A 222 14.60 -2.46 14.93
CA ARG A 222 16.05 -2.38 15.20
C ARG A 222 16.63 -3.67 15.80
N GLN A 223 15.88 -4.34 16.68
CA GLN A 223 16.32 -5.62 17.25
C GLN A 223 16.41 -6.72 16.19
N ILE A 224 15.50 -6.75 15.22
CA ILE A 224 15.54 -7.75 14.15
C ILE A 224 16.69 -7.45 13.18
N LEU A 225 16.96 -6.18 12.88
CA LEU A 225 18.14 -5.77 12.10
C LEU A 225 19.43 -6.32 12.74
N ASN A 226 19.59 -6.15 14.06
CA ASN A 226 20.79 -6.58 14.77
C ASN A 226 20.92 -8.11 14.95
N LYS A 227 19.86 -8.88 14.75
CA LYS A 227 19.87 -10.36 14.89
C LYS A 227 20.28 -11.10 13.61
N LYS A 228 20.26 -10.42 12.46
CA LYS A 228 20.54 -11.01 11.14
C LYS A 228 21.81 -10.46 10.46
N ILE A 229 22.59 -9.64 11.17
CA ILE A 229 23.98 -9.25 10.81
C ILE A 229 24.93 -10.12 11.64
#